data_AF-A0A440M7J5-F1
#
_entry.id   AF-A0A440M7J5-F1
#
_cell.length_a   1.000
_cell.length_b   1.000
_cell.length_c   1.000
_cell.angle_alpha   90.00
_cell.angle_beta   90.00
_cell.angle_gamma   90.00
#
_symmetry.space_group_name_H-M   'P 1'
#
loop_
_entity.id
_entity.type
_entity.pdbx_description
1 polymer ?
#
loop_
_entity_poly.entity_id
_entity_poly.type
_entity_poly.pdbx_seq_one_letter_code
_entity_poly.pdbx_strand_id
1 'polypeptide(L)' 'MPDPRQPDPDRDTPMPAPTWKPDPVKEPPLDELPDETPLPNPDENEEPPMHAGGGQRER' A
#
# COMPACT_ATOMS: atom_id res chain seq x y z
N MET A 1 49.00 -5.65 18.69
CA MET A 1 47.75 -5.25 18.02
C MET A 1 48.01 -5.30 16.53
N PRO A 2 47.09 -5.81 15.69
CA PRO A 2 47.25 -5.79 14.24
C PRO A 2 47.32 -4.34 13.70
N ASP A 3 48.04 -4.10 12.59
CA ASP A 3 48.15 -2.78 11.98
C ASP A 3 46.78 -2.39 11.37
N PRO A 4 46.16 -1.27 11.78
CA PRO A 4 44.83 -0.85 11.29
C PRO A 4 44.76 -0.56 9.79
N ARG A 5 45.91 -0.40 9.14
CA ARG A 5 46.01 -0.12 7.70
C ARG A 5 46.12 -1.38 6.86
N GLN A 6 46.33 -2.54 7.49
CA GLN A 6 46.31 -3.81 6.76
C GLN A 6 44.86 -4.10 6.33
N PRO A 7 44.64 -4.41 5.03
CA PRO A 7 43.33 -4.83 4.58
C PRO A 7 42.94 -6.15 5.26
N ASP A 8 41.65 -6.33 5.47
CA ASP A 8 41.10 -7.58 5.98
C ASP A 8 41.42 -8.72 5.00
N PRO A 9 42.08 -9.81 5.44
CA PRO A 9 42.45 -10.93 4.57
C PRO A 9 41.25 -11.64 3.94
N ASP A 10 40.08 -11.56 4.58
CA ASP A 10 38.85 -12.22 4.18
C ASP A 10 37.90 -11.30 3.41
N ARG A 11 38.32 -10.06 3.10
CA ARG A 11 37.51 -9.07 2.38
C ARG A 11 37.01 -9.57 1.04
N ASP A 12 37.85 -10.32 0.33
CA ASP A 12 37.56 -10.83 -1.00
C ASP A 12 36.94 -12.25 -0.95
N THR A 13 36.73 -12.80 0.26
CA THR A 13 36.03 -14.07 0.46
C THR A 13 34.54 -13.87 0.19
N PRO A 14 33.92 -14.64 -0.73
CA PRO A 14 32.51 -14.49 -1.03
C PRO A 14 31.68 -14.83 0.21
N MET A 15 30.67 -14.00 0.49
CA MET A 15 29.76 -14.27 1.59
C MET A 15 29.03 -15.60 1.38
N PRO A 16 28.87 -16.41 2.44
CA PRO A 16 28.09 -17.63 2.35
C PRO A 16 26.64 -17.31 2.01
N ALA A 17 26.01 -18.21 1.26
CA ALA A 17 24.59 -18.08 0.98
C ALA A 17 23.80 -18.11 2.30
N PRO A 18 22.78 -17.25 2.45
CA PRO A 18 21.90 -17.32 3.61
C PRO A 18 21.17 -18.67 3.63
N THR A 19 21.05 -19.27 4.80
CA THR A 19 20.30 -20.52 5.01
C THR A 19 18.80 -20.30 5.15
N TRP A 20 18.37 -19.05 5.34
CA TRP A 20 16.97 -18.70 5.48
C TRP A 20 16.22 -18.86 4.16
N LYS A 21 15.09 -19.59 4.22
CA LYS A 21 14.12 -19.69 3.14
C LYS A 21 12.82 -19.05 3.63
N PRO A 22 12.35 -17.95 3.01
CA PRO A 22 11.06 -17.38 3.38
C PRO A 22 9.95 -18.38 3.05
N ASP A 23 8.98 -18.50 3.95
CA ASP A 23 7.74 -19.18 3.63
C ASP A 23 6.96 -18.37 2.58
N PRO A 24 6.30 -19.02 1.61
CA PRO A 24 5.42 -18.33 0.68
C PRO A 24 4.29 -17.63 1.44
N VAL A 25 4.26 -16.31 1.41
CA VAL A 25 3.15 -15.52 1.95
C VAL A 25 2.12 -15.29 0.85
N LYS A 26 0.84 -15.45 1.19
CA LYS A 26 -0.25 -15.09 0.29
C LYS A 26 -0.29 -13.56 0.19
N GLU A 27 -0.41 -13.04 -1.03
CA GLU A 27 -0.72 -11.62 -1.20
C GLU A 27 -2.00 -11.28 -0.42
N PRO A 28 -2.02 -10.14 0.30
CA PRO A 28 -3.26 -9.69 0.91
C PRO A 28 -4.33 -9.52 -0.18
N PRO A 29 -5.61 -9.70 0.15
CA PRO A 29 -6.66 -9.31 -0.77
C PRO A 29 -6.47 -7.83 -1.15
N LEU A 30 -6.74 -7.49 -2.42
CA LEU A 30 -6.92 -6.09 -2.80
C LEU A 30 -8.04 -5.54 -1.91
N ASP A 31 -7.69 -4.57 -1.07
CA ASP A 31 -8.67 -3.83 -0.29
C ASP A 31 -9.51 -3.08 -1.32
N GLU A 32 -10.71 -3.58 -1.61
CA GLU A 32 -11.64 -2.91 -2.53
C GLU A 32 -11.89 -1.53 -1.93
N LEU A 33 -11.51 -0.49 -2.67
CA LEU A 33 -11.72 0.86 -2.17
C LEU A 33 -13.24 1.06 -2.10
N PRO A 34 -13.77 1.64 -1.00
CA PRO A 34 -15.21 1.90 -0.88
C PRO A 34 -15.76 2.82 -1.99
N ASP A 35 -14.88 3.46 -2.76
CA ASP A 35 -15.18 4.34 -3.91
C ASP A 35 -15.25 3.58 -5.25
N GLU A 36 -15.01 2.26 -5.29
CA GLU A 36 -15.11 1.45 -6.53
C GLU A 36 -16.54 1.03 -6.87
N THR A 37 -17.49 1.17 -5.95
CA THR A 37 -18.91 1.02 -6.28
C THR A 37 -19.38 2.25 -7.04
N PRO A 38 -19.69 2.16 -8.35
CA PRO A 38 -20.20 3.29 -9.10
C PRO A 38 -21.50 3.76 -8.45
N LEU A 39 -21.57 5.05 -8.12
CA LEU A 39 -22.84 5.66 -7.74
C LEU A 39 -23.75 5.68 -8.98
N PRO A 40 -25.05 5.38 -8.83
CA PRO A 40 -25.99 5.49 -9.93
C PRO A 40 -25.99 6.92 -10.47
N ASN A 41 -26.16 7.07 -11.79
CA ASN A 41 -26.35 8.39 -12.38
C ASN A 41 -27.59 9.06 -11.76
N PRO A 42 -27.67 10.40 -11.74
CA PRO A 42 -28.82 11.12 -11.19
C PRO A 42 -30.15 10.74 -11.84
N ASP A 43 -30.11 10.28 -13.08
CA ASP A 43 -31.23 9.77 -13.88
C ASP A 43 -31.63 8.31 -13.56
N GLU A 44 -30.80 7.57 -12.81
CA GLU A 44 -31.08 6.20 -12.37
C GLU A 44 -31.77 6.12 -10.99
N ASN A 45 -31.96 7.26 -10.30
CA ASN A 45 -32.73 7.35 -9.05
C ASN A 45 -33.85 8.41 -9.18
N GLU A 46 -35.06 8.09 -8.70
CA GLU A 46 -36.18 9.05 -8.62
C GLU A 46 -36.05 10.00 -7.42
N GLU A 47 -35.16 9.71 -6.48
CA GLU A 47 -34.88 10.57 -5.34
C GLU A 47 -33.95 11.74 -5.71
N PRO A 48 -34.20 12.95 -5.17
CA PRO A 48 -33.33 14.08 -5.41
C PRO A 48 -31.93 13.85 -4.81
N PRO A 49 -30.85 14.44 -5.39
CA PRO A 49 -29.50 14.30 -4.85
C PRO A 49 -29.45 14.71 -3.37
N MET A 50 -28.87 13.87 -2.51
CA MET A 50 -28.74 14.13 -1.06
C MET A 50 -28.06 15.49 -0.74
N HIS A 51 -27.17 15.96 -1.62
CA HIS A 51 -26.49 17.24 -1.48
C HIS A 51 -27.34 18.47 -1.90
N ALA A 52 -28.52 18.27 -2.50
CA ALA A 52 -29.45 19.35 -2.83
C ALA A 52 -30.21 19.90 -1.61
N GLY A 53 -30.08 19.27 -0.44
CA GLY A 53 -30.73 19.67 0.81
C GLY A 53 -30.04 20.81 1.60
N GLY A 54 -28.98 21.41 1.07
CA GLY A 54 -28.16 22.41 1.77
C GLY A 54 -28.49 23.88 1.52
N GLY A 55 -29.72 24.22 1.13
CA GLY A 55 -30.10 25.57 0.73
C GLY A 55 -31.46 26.02 1.24
N GLN A 56 -31.80 25.67 2.49
CA GLN A 56 -32.86 26.37 3.21
C GLN A 56 -32.42 27.84 3.34
N ARG A 57 -33.18 28.68 2.64
CA ARG A 57 -33.17 30.14 2.66
C ARG A 57 -33.10 30.66 4.10
N GLU A 58 -32.00 31.30 4.45
CA GLU A 58 -32.02 32.31 5.50
C GLU A 58 -32.08 33.70 4.85
N ARG A 59 -33.22 34.36 5.10
CA ARG A 59 -33.67 35.72 4.77
C ARG A 59 -34.38 35.92 3.44
#